data_AF-A0A536G721-F1
#
_entry.id   AF-A0A536G721-F1
#
_cell.length_a   1.000
_cell.length_b   1.000
_cell.length_c   1.000
_cell.angle_alpha   90.00
_cell.angle_beta   90.00
_cell.angle_gamma   90.00
#
_symmetry.space_group_name_H-M   'P 1'
#
loop_
_entity.id
_entity.type
_entity.pdbx_description
1 polymer ?
#
loop_
_entity_poly.entity_id
_entity_poly.type
_entity_poly.pdbx_seq_one_letter_code
_entity_poly.pdbx_strand_id
1 'polypeptide(L)'
;MIDQLDRDDPLGTEMVMLALTAWPYFPHLVSDYLGPYEWLRTARMNPVDRHSLLSRASRLAEAADRGGDAYVALQTRAIATQIEIDAEPDRFTYLQLVERLLSCRFVLPDPDEVASLARDVDVLVANVSSSGSDAVMRWETAATITGEAKWDAALDAYRDGRRYARERFPVAFEERLDIGRTSAPITSLHLTWREPEQMVFEVNVAIPRTRPTIRYEVAHNIYPGDYLHMAVLTQRTFGKEGRVAACIKLKNAPENVIAEGIEEVAPFRLEPKPDGETELAWKLEWLRRAACISAAVLRREKGEPRQAAIDHLRRMGHMSAERASQELDRIEHPLWGTYQYSYWLGRHLVAEADALAGSAATGAEYLGWLYGGLHVPETFLDDARRILERSLVT
;
A
#
# COMPACT_ATOMS: atom_id res chain seq x y z
N MET A 1 -20.31 22.37 8.89
CA MET A 1 -19.16 21.45 8.88
C MET A 1 -18.34 21.64 7.60
N ILE A 2 -18.90 21.43 6.41
CA ILE A 2 -18.19 21.63 5.12
C ILE A 2 -17.57 23.03 4.99
N ASP A 3 -18.36 24.10 5.17
CA ASP A 3 -17.86 25.48 5.10
C ASP A 3 -16.83 25.83 6.20
N GLN A 4 -16.75 25.01 7.25
CA GLN A 4 -15.74 25.17 8.29
C GLN A 4 -14.45 24.46 7.89
N LEU A 5 -14.53 23.24 7.37
CA LEU A 5 -13.38 22.50 6.85
C LEU A 5 -12.67 23.24 5.71
N ASP A 6 -13.44 23.84 4.79
CA ASP A 6 -12.88 24.64 3.69
C ASP A 6 -12.11 25.89 4.19
N ARG A 7 -12.54 26.46 5.33
CA ARG A 7 -11.84 27.59 5.95
C ARG A 7 -10.61 27.17 6.75
N ASP A 8 -10.67 26.02 7.42
CA ASP A 8 -9.64 25.56 8.34
C ASP A 8 -8.50 24.80 7.62
N ASP A 9 -8.80 24.11 6.51
CA ASP A 9 -7.84 23.40 5.65
C ASP A 9 -8.18 23.57 4.15
N PRO A 10 -7.98 24.78 3.58
CA PRO A 10 -8.36 25.08 2.20
C PRO A 10 -7.57 24.28 1.16
N LEU A 11 -6.28 24.02 1.42
CA LEU A 11 -5.42 23.26 0.49
C LEU A 11 -5.83 21.78 0.48
N GLY A 12 -6.04 21.17 1.65
CA GLY A 12 -6.54 19.80 1.74
C GLY A 12 -7.93 19.65 1.10
N THR A 13 -8.82 20.63 1.32
CA THR A 13 -10.15 20.66 0.70
C THR A 13 -10.07 20.75 -0.81
N GLU A 14 -9.24 21.66 -1.35
CA GLU A 14 -9.08 21.78 -2.81
C GLU A 14 -8.50 20.49 -3.42
N MET A 15 -7.54 19.84 -2.76
CA MET A 15 -6.96 18.57 -3.21
C MET A 15 -7.99 17.45 -3.28
N VAL A 16 -8.79 17.26 -2.23
CA VAL A 16 -9.86 16.25 -2.20
C VAL A 16 -10.87 16.53 -3.29
N MET A 17 -11.34 17.78 -3.42
CA MET A 17 -12.30 18.14 -4.45
C MET A 17 -11.74 18.00 -5.87
N LEU A 18 -10.46 18.31 -6.09
CA LEU A 18 -9.78 18.06 -7.36
C LEU A 18 -9.78 16.56 -7.69
N ALA A 19 -9.39 15.70 -6.75
CA ALA A 19 -9.36 14.26 -6.95
C ALA A 19 -10.75 13.68 -7.26
N LEU A 20 -11.77 14.05 -6.46
CA LEU A 20 -13.15 13.59 -6.66
C LEU A 20 -13.73 14.05 -8.00
N THR A 21 -13.44 15.28 -8.42
CA THR A 21 -13.88 15.81 -9.72
C THR A 21 -13.12 15.17 -10.90
N ALA A 22 -11.85 14.81 -10.70
CA ALA A 22 -11.05 14.12 -11.71
C ALA A 22 -11.42 12.64 -11.85
N TRP A 23 -11.87 11.99 -10.78
CA TRP A 23 -12.11 10.55 -10.72
C TRP A 23 -12.99 9.97 -11.85
N PRO A 24 -14.10 10.60 -12.31
CA PRO A 24 -14.87 10.08 -13.44
C PRO A 24 -14.09 9.97 -14.76
N TYR A 25 -13.02 10.75 -14.92
CA TYR A 25 -12.13 10.71 -16.09
C TYR A 25 -10.96 9.76 -15.88
N PHE A 26 -10.51 9.58 -14.63
CA PHE A 26 -9.36 8.77 -14.25
C PHE A 26 -9.79 7.75 -13.18
N PRO A 27 -10.44 6.63 -13.56
CA PRO A 27 -11.12 5.72 -12.62
C PRO A 27 -10.18 5.03 -11.63
N HIS A 28 -8.87 5.05 -11.89
CA HIS A 28 -7.84 4.49 -11.02
C HIS A 28 -7.20 5.50 -10.06
N LEU A 29 -7.63 6.76 -10.07
CA LEU A 29 -7.02 7.84 -9.28
C LEU A 29 -7.31 7.71 -7.78
N VAL A 30 -8.58 7.46 -7.42
CA VAL A 30 -9.02 7.34 -6.03
C VAL A 30 -9.05 5.86 -5.67
N SER A 31 -8.35 5.51 -4.60
CA SER A 31 -8.43 4.18 -3.98
C SER A 31 -9.63 4.12 -3.05
N ASP A 32 -9.65 5.02 -2.06
CA ASP A 32 -10.63 5.01 -0.98
C ASP A 32 -11.06 6.43 -0.62
N TYR A 33 -12.33 6.63 -0.25
CA TYR A 33 -12.85 7.94 0.15
C TYR A 33 -13.79 7.81 1.35
N LEU A 34 -13.34 8.31 2.51
CA LEU A 34 -14.06 8.26 3.78
C LEU A 34 -14.41 9.67 4.29
N GLY A 35 -14.54 10.62 3.37
CA GLY A 35 -15.00 11.98 3.64
C GLY A 35 -16.51 12.16 3.45
N PRO A 36 -17.03 13.40 3.57
CA PRO A 36 -18.47 13.68 3.45
C PRO A 36 -19.06 13.21 2.12
N TYR A 37 -20.17 12.49 2.16
CA TYR A 37 -20.87 12.02 0.96
C TYR A 37 -21.33 13.17 0.05
N GLU A 38 -21.61 14.35 0.63
CA GLU A 38 -22.02 15.53 -0.11
C GLU A 38 -20.95 16.01 -1.10
N TRP A 39 -19.66 15.85 -0.78
CA TRP A 39 -18.56 16.22 -1.68
C TRP A 39 -18.48 15.30 -2.89
N LEU A 40 -18.61 13.98 -2.66
CA LEU A 40 -18.69 12.99 -3.74
C LEU A 40 -19.88 13.29 -4.67
N ARG A 41 -21.06 13.56 -4.09
CA ARG A 41 -22.25 13.95 -4.85
C ARG A 41 -22.03 15.26 -5.61
N THR A 42 -21.42 16.26 -4.99
CA THR A 42 -21.15 17.57 -5.58
C THR A 42 -20.21 17.47 -6.76
N ALA A 43 -19.11 16.72 -6.63
CA ALA A 43 -18.14 16.49 -7.69
C ALA A 43 -18.76 15.80 -8.91
N ARG A 44 -19.70 14.87 -8.69
CA ARG A 44 -20.44 14.18 -9.77
C ARG A 44 -21.48 15.07 -10.46
N MET A 45 -22.19 15.90 -9.70
CA MET A 45 -23.23 16.77 -10.25
C MET A 45 -22.67 18.01 -10.95
N ASN A 46 -21.44 18.41 -10.63
CA ASN A 46 -20.78 19.59 -11.19
C ASN A 46 -19.49 19.17 -11.93
N PRO A 47 -19.61 18.45 -13.07
CA PRO A 47 -18.44 18.07 -13.84
C PRO A 47 -17.71 19.32 -14.34
N VAL A 48 -16.39 19.27 -14.32
CA VAL A 48 -15.53 20.33 -14.86
C VAL A 48 -14.95 19.90 -16.20
N ASP A 49 -14.50 20.87 -16.99
CA ASP A 49 -13.77 20.55 -18.21
C ASP A 49 -12.47 19.80 -17.89
N ARG A 50 -12.31 18.62 -18.50
CA ARG A 50 -11.14 17.74 -18.31
C ARG A 50 -9.83 18.45 -18.63
N HIS A 51 -9.81 19.34 -19.62
CA HIS A 51 -8.60 20.08 -20.00
C HIS A 51 -8.18 21.09 -18.92
N SER A 52 -9.11 21.54 -18.09
CA SER A 52 -8.82 22.46 -16.98
C SER A 52 -8.12 21.78 -15.80
N LEU A 53 -8.28 20.46 -15.64
CA LEU A 53 -7.83 19.69 -14.47
C LEU A 53 -6.31 19.75 -14.27
N LEU A 54 -5.53 19.59 -15.34
CA LEU A 54 -4.06 19.64 -15.26
C LEU A 54 -3.57 21.01 -14.77
N SER A 55 -4.17 22.09 -15.29
CA SER A 55 -3.82 23.45 -14.87
C SER A 55 -4.19 23.71 -13.42
N ARG A 56 -5.32 23.15 -12.96
CA ARG A 56 -5.78 23.25 -11.57
C ARG A 56 -4.86 22.49 -10.63
N ALA A 57 -4.51 21.25 -10.97
CA ALA A 57 -3.53 20.46 -10.22
C ALA A 57 -2.19 21.20 -10.10
N SER A 58 -1.67 21.74 -11.20
CA SER A 58 -0.39 22.48 -11.20
C SER A 58 -0.44 23.70 -10.26
N ARG A 59 -1.50 24.51 -10.33
CA ARG A 59 -1.66 25.68 -9.45
C ARG A 59 -1.78 25.30 -7.98
N LEU A 60 -2.52 24.24 -7.68
CA LEU A 60 -2.69 23.76 -6.30
C LEU A 60 -1.37 23.22 -5.73
N ALA A 61 -0.61 22.44 -6.51
CA ALA A 61 0.71 21.96 -6.08
C ALA A 61 1.65 23.13 -5.74
N GLU A 62 1.73 24.13 -6.61
CA GLU A 62 2.53 25.34 -6.35
C GLU A 62 2.04 26.15 -5.14
N ALA A 63 0.73 26.23 -4.93
CA ALA A 63 0.16 26.91 -3.77
C ALA A 63 0.51 26.17 -2.47
N ALA A 64 0.43 24.84 -2.47
CA ALA A 64 0.81 24.01 -1.35
C ALA A 64 2.31 24.09 -1.04
N ASP A 65 3.18 24.11 -2.05
CA ASP A 65 4.62 24.33 -1.87
C ASP A 65 4.90 25.68 -1.19
N ARG A 66 4.28 26.76 -1.67
CA ARG A 66 4.42 28.10 -1.06
C ARG A 66 3.86 28.15 0.37
N GLY A 67 2.84 27.35 0.65
CA GLY A 67 2.24 27.21 1.98
C GLY A 67 3.00 26.30 2.92
N GLY A 68 4.00 25.55 2.44
CA GLY A 68 4.75 24.57 3.22
C GLY A 68 3.98 23.27 3.51
N ASP A 69 2.93 22.96 2.75
CA ASP A 69 2.19 21.70 2.87
C ASP A 69 2.74 20.68 1.84
N ALA A 70 3.83 20.01 2.22
CA ALA A 70 4.49 19.03 1.37
C ALA A 70 3.57 17.86 0.98
N TYR A 71 2.69 17.43 1.90
CA TYR A 71 1.76 16.35 1.60
C TYR A 71 0.82 16.74 0.46
N VAL A 72 0.10 17.86 0.58
CA VAL A 72 -0.82 18.30 -0.48
C VAL A 72 -0.08 18.57 -1.79
N ALA A 73 1.10 19.18 -1.72
CA ALA A 73 1.89 19.48 -2.92
C ALA A 73 2.27 18.21 -3.70
N LEU A 74 2.83 17.20 -3.02
CA LEU A 74 3.31 15.99 -3.68
C LEU A 74 2.17 15.09 -4.16
N GLN A 75 1.09 14.98 -3.38
CA GLN A 75 -0.13 14.29 -3.82
C GLN A 75 -0.70 14.91 -5.09
N THR A 76 -0.77 16.25 -5.13
CA THR A 76 -1.32 16.98 -6.28
C THR A 76 -0.44 16.84 -7.52
N ARG A 77 0.89 16.77 -7.36
CA ARG A 77 1.82 16.46 -8.47
C ARG A 77 1.60 15.04 -9.02
N ALA A 78 1.26 14.07 -8.16
CA ALA A 78 0.88 12.74 -8.60
C ALA A 78 -0.45 12.74 -9.38
N ILE A 79 -1.47 13.49 -8.92
CA ILE A 79 -2.72 13.71 -9.69
C ILE A 79 -2.39 14.28 -11.07
N ALA A 80 -1.56 15.33 -11.13
CA ALA A 80 -1.14 15.94 -12.38
C ALA A 80 -0.44 14.94 -13.31
N THR A 81 0.47 14.13 -12.78
CA THR A 81 1.20 13.11 -13.54
C THR A 81 0.24 12.05 -14.11
N GLN A 82 -0.78 11.62 -13.36
CA GLN A 82 -1.78 10.70 -13.87
C GLN A 82 -2.62 11.30 -15.01
N ILE A 83 -2.94 12.60 -14.94
CA ILE A 83 -3.61 13.33 -16.03
C ILE A 83 -2.69 13.42 -17.27
N GLU A 84 -1.40 13.68 -17.07
CA GLU A 84 -0.41 13.78 -18.16
C GLU A 84 -0.28 12.47 -18.93
N ILE A 85 -0.14 11.33 -18.24
CA ILE A 85 0.05 10.03 -18.91
C ILE A 85 -1.25 9.48 -19.53
N ASP A 86 -2.40 9.89 -19.03
CA ASP A 86 -3.66 9.52 -19.67
C ASP A 86 -3.86 10.26 -21.00
N ALA A 87 -3.33 11.49 -21.12
CA ALA A 87 -3.28 12.22 -22.39
C ALA A 87 -2.15 11.71 -23.31
N GLU A 88 -1.00 11.35 -22.75
CA GLU A 88 0.20 10.92 -23.49
C GLU A 88 0.87 9.72 -22.76
N PRO A 89 0.43 8.47 -23.05
CA PRO A 89 0.87 7.28 -22.30
C PRO A 89 2.39 7.02 -22.30
N ASP A 90 3.08 7.43 -23.36
CA ASP A 90 4.52 7.22 -23.55
C ASP A 90 5.37 8.45 -23.15
N ARG A 91 4.77 9.43 -22.48
CA ARG A 91 5.43 10.69 -22.07
C ARG A 91 6.65 10.48 -21.18
N PHE A 92 6.64 9.43 -20.36
CA PHE A 92 7.69 9.13 -19.39
C PHE A 92 8.19 7.70 -19.56
N THR A 93 9.49 7.52 -19.37
CA THR A 93 10.08 6.18 -19.13
C THR A 93 9.50 5.57 -17.85
N TYR A 94 9.67 4.26 -17.67
CA TYR A 94 9.17 3.58 -16.47
C TYR A 94 9.74 4.19 -15.19
N LEU A 95 11.05 4.42 -15.15
CA LEU A 95 11.70 4.99 -13.97
C LEU A 95 11.21 6.41 -13.69
N GLN A 96 11.14 7.27 -14.71
CA GLN A 96 10.59 8.62 -14.54
C GLN A 96 9.15 8.60 -14.04
N LEU A 97 8.34 7.65 -14.50
CA LEU A 97 6.96 7.53 -14.06
C LEU A 97 6.86 7.13 -12.59
N VAL A 98 7.68 6.18 -12.12
CA VAL A 98 7.76 5.80 -10.70
C VAL A 98 8.16 7.00 -9.84
N GLU A 99 9.23 7.71 -10.22
CA GLU A 99 9.75 8.84 -9.45
C GLU A 99 8.75 9.99 -9.36
N ARG A 100 8.03 10.29 -10.46
CA ARG A 100 7.01 11.36 -10.49
C ARG A 100 5.75 11.02 -9.70
N LEU A 101 5.24 9.79 -9.83
CA LEU A 101 4.02 9.37 -9.13
C LEU A 101 4.26 9.24 -7.63
N LEU A 102 5.40 8.67 -7.23
CA LEU A 102 5.68 8.34 -5.83
C LEU A 102 6.52 9.39 -5.10
N SER A 103 6.95 10.45 -5.81
CA SER A 103 7.80 11.53 -5.28
C SER A 103 9.01 10.99 -4.53
N CYS A 104 9.74 10.08 -5.17
CA CYS A 104 10.91 9.43 -4.61
C CYS A 104 11.98 9.28 -5.70
N ARG A 105 13.20 8.94 -5.29
CA ARG A 105 14.24 8.47 -6.21
C ARG A 105 14.13 6.96 -6.35
N PHE A 106 14.11 6.46 -7.59
CA PHE A 106 14.12 5.04 -7.81
C PHE A 106 15.50 4.45 -7.52
N VAL A 107 15.50 3.41 -6.71
CA VAL A 107 16.66 2.58 -6.40
C VAL A 107 16.25 1.13 -6.60
N LEU A 108 17.05 0.40 -7.39
CA LEU A 108 16.88 -1.05 -7.54
C LEU A 108 17.02 -1.75 -6.19
N PRO A 109 16.29 -2.86 -5.96
CA PRO A 109 16.54 -3.74 -4.83
C PRO A 109 18.03 -4.06 -4.71
N ASP A 110 18.60 -3.93 -3.50
CA ASP A 110 20.01 -4.23 -3.25
C ASP A 110 20.29 -5.71 -3.58
N PRO A 111 21.22 -6.02 -4.50
CA PRO A 111 21.56 -7.40 -4.83
C PRO A 111 21.96 -8.26 -3.63
N ASP A 112 22.65 -7.69 -2.64
CA ASP A 112 23.10 -8.44 -1.46
C ASP A 112 21.93 -8.75 -0.51
N GLU A 113 21.01 -7.81 -0.35
CA GLU A 113 19.78 -8.00 0.41
C GLU A 113 18.89 -9.07 -0.24
N VAL A 114 18.69 -8.97 -1.56
CA VAL A 114 17.93 -9.94 -2.34
C VAL A 114 18.55 -11.34 -2.24
N ALA A 115 19.87 -11.43 -2.37
CA ALA A 115 20.57 -12.71 -2.24
C ALA A 115 20.47 -13.28 -0.83
N SER A 116 20.45 -12.43 0.20
CA SER A 116 20.21 -12.86 1.58
C SER A 116 18.80 -13.39 1.78
N LEU A 117 17.80 -12.68 1.26
CA LEU A 117 16.41 -13.09 1.35
C LEU A 117 16.14 -14.42 0.62
N ALA A 118 16.77 -14.62 -0.55
CA ALA A 118 16.72 -15.90 -1.26
C ALA A 118 17.31 -17.06 -0.45
N ARG A 119 18.48 -16.83 0.20
CA ARG A 119 19.09 -17.84 1.09
C ARG A 119 18.19 -18.17 2.28
N ASP A 120 17.57 -17.16 2.89
CA ASP A 120 16.63 -17.36 3.99
C ASP A 120 15.44 -18.22 3.57
N VAL A 121 14.84 -17.92 2.40
CA VAL A 121 13.75 -18.72 1.81
C VAL A 121 14.20 -20.17 1.57
N ASP A 122 15.38 -20.39 1.00
CA ASP A 122 15.94 -21.72 0.76
C ASP A 122 16.13 -22.53 2.06
N VAL A 123 16.64 -21.89 3.12
CA VAL A 123 16.82 -22.52 4.44
C VAL A 123 15.47 -22.84 5.06
N LEU A 124 14.53 -21.89 5.06
CA LEU A 124 13.21 -22.07 5.66
C LEU A 124 12.41 -23.16 4.95
N VAL A 125 12.40 -23.18 3.61
CA VAL A 125 11.69 -24.21 2.85
C VAL A 125 12.30 -25.61 3.02
N ALA A 126 13.62 -25.72 3.18
CA ALA A 126 14.27 -26.98 3.48
C ALA A 126 13.87 -27.55 4.86
N ASN A 127 13.55 -26.67 5.82
CA ASN A 127 13.14 -27.07 7.18
C ASN A 127 11.67 -27.49 7.25
N VAL A 128 10.78 -26.89 6.45
CA VAL A 128 9.33 -27.19 6.48
C VAL A 128 8.90 -28.17 5.39
N SER A 129 9.75 -28.42 4.39
CA SER A 129 9.46 -29.33 3.27
C SER A 129 10.70 -30.16 2.91
N SER A 130 11.22 -30.00 1.69
CA SER A 130 12.30 -30.79 1.09
C SER A 130 13.24 -29.86 0.34
N SER A 131 14.53 -30.17 0.30
CA SER A 131 15.51 -29.36 -0.44
C SER A 131 15.37 -29.48 -1.97
N GLY A 132 16.00 -28.56 -2.71
CA GLY A 132 16.09 -28.56 -4.18
C GLY A 132 15.36 -27.40 -4.84
N SER A 133 15.57 -27.22 -6.15
CA SER A 133 15.11 -26.04 -6.90
C SER A 133 13.59 -25.78 -6.84
N ASP A 134 12.80 -26.85 -6.71
CA ASP A 134 11.33 -26.78 -6.74
C ASP A 134 10.71 -26.90 -5.34
N ALA A 135 11.51 -26.78 -4.28
CA ALA A 135 11.09 -26.91 -2.88
C ALA A 135 9.89 -26.03 -2.54
N VAL A 136 9.95 -24.75 -2.90
CA VAL A 136 8.88 -23.76 -2.67
C VAL A 136 7.59 -24.18 -3.37
N MET A 137 7.68 -24.58 -4.64
CA MET A 137 6.52 -25.01 -5.43
C MET A 137 5.85 -26.25 -4.84
N ARG A 138 6.65 -27.23 -4.38
CA ARG A 138 6.13 -28.43 -3.70
C ARG A 138 5.45 -28.08 -2.40
N TRP A 139 6.05 -27.21 -1.59
CA TRP A 139 5.45 -26.72 -0.35
C TRP A 139 4.12 -26.00 -0.62
N GLU A 140 4.08 -25.02 -1.52
CA GLU A 140 2.84 -24.29 -1.85
C GLU A 140 1.74 -25.24 -2.37
N THR A 141 2.11 -26.17 -3.25
CA THR A 141 1.16 -27.16 -3.79
C THR A 141 0.56 -28.03 -2.69
N ALA A 142 1.37 -28.43 -1.69
CA ALA A 142 0.91 -29.27 -0.59
C ALA A 142 0.14 -28.48 0.49
N ALA A 143 0.47 -27.21 0.69
CA ALA A 143 -0.03 -26.39 1.81
C ALA A 143 -1.20 -25.47 1.46
N THR A 144 -1.52 -25.29 0.17
CA THR A 144 -2.62 -24.41 -0.26
C THR A 144 -3.98 -24.98 0.09
N ILE A 145 -4.88 -24.08 0.49
CA ILE A 145 -6.28 -24.36 0.83
C ILE A 145 -7.22 -23.45 0.02
N THR A 146 -8.47 -23.89 -0.13
CA THR A 146 -9.57 -23.20 -0.84
C THR A 146 -10.88 -23.41 -0.09
N GLY A 147 -11.97 -22.82 -0.59
CA GLY A 147 -13.32 -22.99 -0.07
C GLY A 147 -13.47 -22.52 1.38
N GLU A 148 -14.26 -23.25 2.16
CA GLU A 148 -14.53 -22.91 3.56
C GLU A 148 -13.28 -22.96 4.44
N ALA A 149 -12.30 -23.83 4.13
CA ALA A 149 -11.04 -23.85 4.88
C ALA A 149 -10.28 -22.52 4.76
N LYS A 150 -10.28 -21.90 3.57
CA LYS A 150 -9.68 -20.57 3.34
C LYS A 150 -10.47 -19.47 4.06
N TRP A 151 -11.80 -19.55 4.01
CA TRP A 151 -12.67 -18.63 4.75
C TRP A 151 -12.40 -18.67 6.25
N ASP A 152 -12.35 -19.86 6.85
CA ASP A 152 -12.07 -20.04 8.27
C ASP A 152 -10.69 -19.50 8.64
N ALA A 153 -9.66 -19.81 7.82
CA ALA A 153 -8.31 -19.28 8.03
C ALA A 153 -8.26 -17.74 8.00
N ALA A 154 -9.03 -17.11 7.10
CA ALA A 154 -9.11 -15.66 7.01
C ALA A 154 -9.82 -15.05 8.22
N LEU A 155 -10.92 -15.67 8.68
CA LEU A 155 -11.63 -15.23 9.88
C LEU A 155 -10.81 -15.40 11.16
N ASP A 156 -10.03 -16.47 11.27
CA ASP A 156 -9.13 -16.68 12.41
C ASP A 156 -8.03 -15.61 12.44
N ALA A 157 -7.36 -15.37 11.29
CA ALA A 157 -6.37 -14.31 11.18
C ALA A 157 -6.97 -12.92 11.50
N TYR A 158 -8.19 -12.65 11.05
CA TYR A 158 -8.90 -11.41 11.36
C TYR A 158 -9.14 -11.27 12.87
N ARG A 159 -9.61 -12.34 13.54
CA ARG A 159 -9.85 -12.32 14.99
C ARG A 159 -8.57 -12.04 15.77
N ASP A 160 -7.45 -12.61 15.35
CA ASP A 160 -6.15 -12.38 15.98
C ASP A 160 -5.66 -10.94 15.79
N GLY A 161 -5.73 -10.42 14.56
CA GLY A 161 -5.41 -9.01 14.28
C GLY A 161 -6.32 -8.04 15.02
N ARG A 162 -7.63 -8.32 15.06
CA ARG A 162 -8.61 -7.51 15.80
C ARG A 162 -8.34 -7.50 17.29
N ARG A 163 -7.97 -8.64 17.87
CA ARG A 163 -7.57 -8.74 19.28
C ARG A 163 -6.36 -7.84 19.56
N TYR A 164 -5.33 -7.90 18.72
CA TYR A 164 -4.18 -6.99 18.80
C TYR A 164 -4.63 -5.52 18.75
N ALA A 165 -5.46 -5.16 17.78
CA ALA A 165 -5.91 -3.78 17.59
C ALA A 165 -6.75 -3.26 18.78
N ARG A 166 -7.51 -4.13 19.45
CA ARG A 166 -8.35 -3.75 20.59
C ARG A 166 -7.63 -3.75 21.93
N GLU A 167 -6.67 -4.65 22.11
CA GLU A 167 -6.04 -4.89 23.42
C GLU A 167 -4.63 -4.29 23.53
N ARG A 168 -3.93 -4.09 22.41
CA ARG A 168 -2.51 -3.72 22.42
C ARG A 168 -2.20 -2.45 21.63
N PHE A 169 -2.97 -2.16 20.58
CA PHE A 169 -2.76 -0.95 19.80
C PHE A 169 -3.18 0.29 20.62
N PRO A 170 -2.27 1.24 20.85
CA PRO A 170 -2.47 2.28 21.86
C PRO A 170 -3.25 3.50 21.35
N VAL A 171 -3.61 3.54 20.06
CA VAL A 171 -4.33 4.67 19.45
C VAL A 171 -5.81 4.31 19.34
N ALA A 172 -6.66 5.18 19.87
CA ALA A 172 -8.11 4.94 19.89
C ALA A 172 -8.73 5.03 18.49
N PHE A 173 -9.55 4.03 18.15
CA PHE A 173 -10.35 3.98 16.92
C PHE A 173 -11.64 3.18 17.12
N GLU A 174 -12.63 3.45 16.28
CA GLU A 174 -13.88 2.71 16.12
C GLU A 174 -13.77 1.78 14.90
N GLU A 175 -14.25 0.55 15.01
CA GLU A 175 -14.26 -0.38 13.87
C GLU A 175 -15.56 -0.20 13.09
N ARG A 176 -15.40 -0.04 11.80
CA ARG A 176 -16.41 0.16 10.75
C ARG A 176 -15.97 -0.67 9.52
N LEU A 177 -15.79 -1.96 9.76
CA LEU A 177 -15.30 -2.92 8.78
C LEU A 177 -16.28 -4.08 8.69
N ASP A 178 -16.68 -4.39 7.46
CA ASP A 178 -17.41 -5.61 7.15
C ASP A 178 -16.49 -6.64 6.51
N ILE A 179 -16.88 -7.91 6.63
CA ILE A 179 -16.17 -9.02 6.01
C ILE A 179 -17.12 -9.76 5.07
N GLY A 180 -16.73 -9.86 3.81
CA GLY A 180 -17.52 -10.46 2.75
C GLY A 180 -16.76 -11.53 1.97
N ARG A 181 -17.50 -12.27 1.15
CA ARG A 181 -16.94 -13.15 0.12
C ARG A 181 -16.98 -12.44 -1.23
N THR A 182 -16.02 -12.75 -2.09
CA THR A 182 -15.98 -12.25 -3.48
C THR A 182 -15.69 -13.38 -4.45
N SER A 183 -16.09 -13.19 -5.70
CA SER A 183 -15.77 -14.07 -6.83
C SER A 183 -14.84 -13.39 -7.85
N ALA A 184 -14.25 -12.25 -7.50
CA ALA A 184 -13.35 -11.50 -8.37
C ALA A 184 -12.13 -12.36 -8.77
N PRO A 185 -11.93 -12.65 -10.07
CA PRO A 185 -11.06 -13.74 -10.52
C PRO A 185 -9.57 -13.57 -10.19
N ILE A 186 -9.12 -12.34 -9.91
CA ILE A 186 -7.70 -12.00 -9.74
C ILE A 186 -7.32 -11.61 -8.31
N THR A 187 -8.29 -11.53 -7.40
CA THR A 187 -8.08 -11.01 -6.06
C THR A 187 -8.24 -12.12 -5.04
N SER A 188 -7.18 -12.43 -4.29
CA SER A 188 -7.19 -13.49 -3.27
C SER A 188 -7.92 -13.03 -2.01
N LEU A 189 -7.45 -11.93 -1.44
CA LEU A 189 -8.07 -11.16 -0.37
C LEU A 189 -7.81 -9.69 -0.69
N HIS A 190 -8.77 -8.81 -0.40
CA HIS A 190 -8.55 -7.37 -0.54
C HIS A 190 -9.47 -6.56 0.36
N LEU A 191 -8.98 -5.42 0.79
CA LEU A 191 -9.79 -4.35 1.34
C LEU A 191 -10.37 -3.51 0.19
N THR A 192 -11.65 -3.16 0.29
CA THR A 192 -12.30 -2.28 -0.69
C THR A 192 -13.23 -1.30 0.02
N TRP A 193 -13.26 -0.07 -0.46
CA TRP A 193 -14.26 0.90 -0.05
C TRP A 193 -15.54 0.76 -0.89
N ARG A 194 -16.69 0.78 -0.22
CA ARG A 194 -18.03 0.83 -0.83
C ARG A 194 -18.78 2.07 -0.36
N GLU A 195 -19.39 2.77 -1.31
CA GLU A 195 -20.24 3.92 -1.02
C GLU A 195 -21.39 3.58 -0.06
N PRO A 196 -21.74 4.49 0.88
CA PRO A 196 -21.12 5.79 1.09
C PRO A 196 -19.87 5.78 1.98
N GLU A 197 -19.71 4.86 2.93
CA GLU A 197 -18.63 4.91 3.95
C GLU A 197 -18.22 3.52 4.48
N GLN A 198 -18.35 2.47 3.67
CA GLN A 198 -18.21 1.10 4.16
C GLN A 198 -16.94 0.44 3.62
N MET A 199 -15.97 0.23 4.50
CA MET A 199 -14.83 -0.65 4.19
C MET A 199 -15.29 -2.10 4.28
N VAL A 200 -15.00 -2.88 3.24
CA VAL A 200 -15.29 -4.32 3.19
C VAL A 200 -14.00 -5.07 2.91
N PHE A 201 -13.65 -5.98 3.79
CA PHE A 201 -12.63 -6.97 3.52
C PHE A 201 -13.24 -8.18 2.81
N GLU A 202 -12.80 -8.43 1.59
CA GLU A 202 -13.36 -9.46 0.74
C GLU A 202 -12.41 -10.65 0.56
N VAL A 203 -12.91 -11.84 0.87
CA VAL A 203 -12.17 -13.11 0.72
C VAL A 203 -12.65 -13.85 -0.53
N ASN A 204 -11.74 -14.10 -1.47
CA ASN A 204 -12.01 -15.00 -2.57
C ASN A 204 -11.62 -16.44 -2.20
N VAL A 205 -12.61 -17.24 -1.84
CA VAL A 205 -12.41 -18.63 -1.42
C VAL A 205 -11.96 -19.56 -2.55
N ALA A 206 -12.09 -19.16 -3.81
CA ALA A 206 -11.72 -19.98 -4.96
C ALA A 206 -10.22 -19.91 -5.30
N ILE A 207 -9.53 -18.83 -4.90
CA ILE A 207 -8.11 -18.64 -5.21
C ILE A 207 -7.25 -19.35 -4.15
N PRO A 208 -6.45 -20.38 -4.51
CA PRO A 208 -5.64 -21.12 -3.55
C PRO A 208 -4.61 -20.24 -2.85
N ARG A 209 -4.49 -20.42 -1.54
CA ARG A 209 -3.46 -19.80 -0.68
C ARG A 209 -3.09 -20.71 0.47
N THR A 210 -1.86 -20.64 0.96
CA THR A 210 -1.47 -21.31 2.20
C THR A 210 -2.04 -20.56 3.41
N ARG A 211 -2.22 -21.25 4.55
CA ARG A 211 -2.65 -20.60 5.81
C ARG A 211 -1.73 -19.44 6.23
N PRO A 212 -0.39 -19.61 6.21
CA PRO A 212 0.55 -18.51 6.42
C PRO A 212 0.37 -17.29 5.50
N THR A 213 0.17 -17.49 4.20
CA THR A 213 -0.06 -16.38 3.26
C THR A 213 -1.40 -15.71 3.52
N ILE A 214 -2.44 -16.45 3.91
CA ILE A 214 -3.72 -15.84 4.32
C ILE A 214 -3.52 -14.95 5.56
N ARG A 215 -2.74 -15.39 6.55
CA ARG A 215 -2.40 -14.55 7.72
C ARG A 215 -1.66 -13.28 7.32
N TYR A 216 -0.71 -13.38 6.39
CA TYR A 216 -0.02 -12.22 5.81
C TYR A 216 -1.03 -11.25 5.16
N GLU A 217 -1.81 -11.75 4.19
CA GLU A 217 -2.75 -10.95 3.40
C GLU A 217 -3.80 -10.29 4.31
N VAL A 218 -4.29 -10.97 5.35
CA VAL A 218 -5.23 -10.40 6.33
C VAL A 218 -4.57 -9.32 7.20
N ALA A 219 -3.36 -9.56 7.72
CA ALA A 219 -2.68 -8.57 8.55
C ALA A 219 -2.31 -7.31 7.76
N HIS A 220 -1.86 -7.50 6.51
CA HIS A 220 -1.56 -6.45 5.54
C HIS A 220 -2.79 -5.59 5.22
N ASN A 221 -3.93 -6.22 4.88
CA ASN A 221 -5.14 -5.48 4.47
C ASN A 221 -5.97 -4.95 5.65
N ILE A 222 -5.87 -5.53 6.86
CA ILE A 222 -6.77 -5.20 7.96
C ILE A 222 -6.04 -4.69 9.20
N TYR A 223 -5.56 -5.63 10.01
CA TYR A 223 -5.02 -5.37 11.34
C TYR A 223 -3.68 -6.08 11.49
N PRO A 224 -2.60 -5.36 11.83
CA PRO A 224 -2.53 -3.92 12.05
C PRO A 224 -2.31 -3.09 10.77
N GLY A 225 -2.56 -3.60 9.57
CA GLY A 225 -2.27 -2.91 8.31
C GLY A 225 -3.33 -1.88 7.85
N ASP A 226 -3.74 -1.97 6.58
CA ASP A 226 -4.38 -0.89 5.81
C ASP A 226 -5.63 -0.33 6.48
N TYR A 227 -6.59 -1.20 6.82
CA TYR A 227 -7.82 -0.76 7.45
C TYR A 227 -7.56 0.03 8.75
N LEU A 228 -6.65 -0.43 9.61
CA LEU A 228 -6.33 0.27 10.85
C LEU A 228 -5.70 1.63 10.59
N HIS A 229 -4.78 1.71 9.63
CA HIS A 229 -4.19 2.96 9.17
C HIS A 229 -5.28 3.95 8.71
N MET A 230 -6.16 3.51 7.81
CA MET A 230 -7.28 4.33 7.33
C MET A 230 -8.26 4.72 8.43
N ALA A 231 -8.57 3.82 9.36
CA ALA A 231 -9.46 4.11 10.48
C ALA A 231 -8.88 5.20 11.40
N VAL A 232 -7.59 5.14 11.72
CA VAL A 232 -6.92 6.18 12.52
C VAL A 232 -6.86 7.49 11.75
N LEU A 233 -6.39 7.47 10.51
CA LEU A 233 -6.25 8.65 9.66
C LEU A 233 -7.59 9.41 9.53
N THR A 234 -8.67 8.70 9.26
CA THR A 234 -9.99 9.32 9.04
C THR A 234 -10.66 9.77 10.34
N GLN A 235 -10.59 8.97 11.41
CA GLN A 235 -11.31 9.29 12.64
C GLN A 235 -10.57 10.29 13.53
N ARG A 236 -9.24 10.27 13.49
CA ARG A 236 -8.40 11.20 14.25
C ARG A 236 -8.03 12.40 13.40
N THR A 237 -7.27 12.18 12.32
CA THR A 237 -6.62 13.28 11.59
C THR A 237 -7.64 14.10 10.81
N PHE A 238 -8.59 13.46 10.14
CA PHE A 238 -9.71 14.17 9.55
C PHE A 238 -10.77 14.55 10.60
N GLY A 239 -11.33 13.57 11.30
CA GLY A 239 -12.52 13.77 12.15
C GLY A 239 -12.31 14.63 13.41
N LYS A 240 -11.09 14.66 13.98
CA LYS A 240 -10.79 15.44 15.21
C LYS A 240 -9.84 16.60 14.95
N GLU A 241 -8.83 16.39 14.12
CA GLU A 241 -7.79 17.41 13.85
C GLU A 241 -8.16 18.31 12.66
N GLY A 242 -9.19 17.95 11.89
CA GLY A 242 -9.71 18.77 10.79
C GLY A 242 -8.83 18.78 9.53
N ARG A 243 -7.83 17.89 9.43
CA ARG A 243 -6.97 17.77 8.24
C ARG A 243 -7.73 17.02 7.16
N VAL A 244 -8.22 17.76 6.17
CA VAL A 244 -9.18 17.29 5.17
C VAL A 244 -8.56 16.23 4.26
N ALA A 245 -7.29 16.38 3.92
CA ALA A 245 -6.58 15.45 3.04
C ALA A 245 -6.57 14.00 3.57
N ALA A 246 -6.74 13.80 4.88
CA ALA A 246 -6.77 12.50 5.54
C ALA A 246 -8.05 11.67 5.26
N CYS A 247 -9.04 12.23 4.56
CA CYS A 247 -10.29 11.54 4.24
C CYS A 247 -10.26 10.80 2.89
N ILE A 248 -9.17 10.89 2.11
CA ILE A 248 -9.02 10.24 0.81
C ILE A 248 -7.69 9.51 0.72
N LYS A 249 -7.70 8.30 0.15
CA LYS A 249 -6.49 7.57 -0.28
C LYS A 249 -6.43 7.63 -1.80
N LEU A 250 -5.43 8.29 -2.36
CA LEU A 250 -5.13 8.27 -3.79
C LEU A 250 -4.36 7.00 -4.15
N LYS A 251 -4.42 6.58 -5.41
CA LYS A 251 -3.61 5.46 -5.91
C LYS A 251 -2.49 6.00 -6.78
N ASN A 252 -1.31 5.36 -6.72
CA ASN A 252 -0.09 5.83 -7.37
C ASN A 252 0.28 7.25 -6.96
N ALA A 253 0.26 7.48 -5.66
CA ALA A 253 0.63 8.74 -5.07
C ALA A 253 1.57 8.52 -3.87
N PRO A 254 2.29 9.55 -3.42
CA PRO A 254 3.40 9.39 -2.46
C PRO A 254 2.99 8.76 -1.14
N GLU A 255 1.80 9.04 -0.60
CA GLU A 255 1.30 8.36 0.62
C GLU A 255 1.24 6.84 0.48
N ASN A 256 1.01 6.31 -0.72
CA ASN A 256 0.88 4.86 -0.89
C ASN A 256 2.17 4.16 -0.54
N VAL A 257 3.32 4.82 -0.71
CA VAL A 257 4.60 4.27 -0.28
C VAL A 257 4.58 4.04 1.23
N ILE A 258 4.13 5.01 2.03
CA ILE A 258 4.12 4.88 3.48
C ILE A 258 3.00 3.94 3.94
N ALA A 259 1.81 4.03 3.34
CA ALA A 259 0.70 3.13 3.62
C ALA A 259 1.10 1.66 3.38
N GLU A 260 1.62 1.35 2.19
CA GLU A 260 2.11 0.00 1.86
C GLU A 260 3.28 -0.43 2.75
N GLY A 261 4.11 0.51 3.20
CA GLY A 261 5.13 0.24 4.20
C GLY A 261 4.56 -0.24 5.53
N ILE A 262 3.52 0.42 6.04
CA ILE A 262 2.80 0.01 7.26
C ILE A 262 2.20 -1.39 7.06
N GLU A 263 1.61 -1.63 5.89
CA GLU A 263 0.94 -2.88 5.52
C GLU A 263 1.94 -4.05 5.38
N GLU A 264 3.13 -3.82 4.80
CA GLU A 264 4.17 -4.84 4.61
C GLU A 264 4.86 -5.25 5.93
N VAL A 265 4.96 -4.34 6.92
CA VAL A 265 5.49 -4.68 8.26
C VAL A 265 4.42 -5.19 9.23
N ALA A 266 3.13 -5.01 8.91
CA ALA A 266 2.01 -5.36 9.79
C ALA A 266 2.03 -6.81 10.30
N PRO A 267 2.30 -7.84 9.47
CA PRO A 267 2.39 -9.23 9.94
C PRO A 267 3.44 -9.42 11.05
N PHE A 268 4.62 -8.81 10.89
CA PHE A 268 5.71 -8.89 11.87
C PHE A 268 5.44 -8.04 13.12
N ARG A 269 4.60 -7.02 13.03
CA ARG A 269 4.12 -6.28 14.20
C ARG A 269 3.13 -7.09 15.04
N LEU A 270 2.28 -7.86 14.36
CA LEU A 270 1.31 -8.77 14.98
C LEU A 270 2.01 -9.97 15.64
N GLU A 271 2.97 -10.57 14.92
CA GLU A 271 3.73 -11.74 15.36
C GLU A 271 5.23 -11.52 15.11
N PRO A 272 5.97 -10.91 16.05
CA PRO A 272 7.39 -10.59 15.88
C PRO A 272 8.32 -11.80 15.78
N LYS A 273 7.84 -12.99 16.16
CA LYS A 273 8.57 -14.26 16.13
C LYS A 273 7.68 -15.34 15.53
N PRO A 274 7.43 -15.28 14.21
CA PRO A 274 6.61 -16.28 13.54
C PRO A 274 7.28 -17.65 13.59
N ASP A 275 6.48 -18.72 13.49
CA ASP A 275 7.04 -20.05 13.23
C ASP A 275 7.71 -20.12 11.85
N GLY A 276 8.49 -21.18 11.60
CA GLY A 276 9.27 -21.29 10.37
C GLY A 276 8.44 -21.36 9.08
N GLU A 277 7.23 -21.89 9.13
CA GLU A 277 6.34 -21.94 7.95
C GLU A 277 5.73 -20.57 7.67
N THR A 278 5.40 -19.83 8.73
CA THR A 278 4.91 -18.47 8.67
C THR A 278 5.98 -17.51 8.18
N GLU A 279 7.20 -17.62 8.73
CA GLU A 279 8.35 -16.83 8.30
C GLU A 279 8.68 -17.08 6.82
N LEU A 280 8.64 -18.35 6.38
CA LEU A 280 8.84 -18.72 4.97
C LEU A 280 7.88 -17.97 4.06
N ALA A 281 6.58 -18.05 4.36
CA ALA A 281 5.56 -17.44 3.52
C ALA A 281 5.73 -15.93 3.39
N TRP A 282 6.08 -15.25 4.49
CA TRP A 282 6.21 -13.80 4.54
C TRP A 282 7.47 -13.32 3.81
N LYS A 283 8.62 -13.96 4.07
CA LYS A 283 9.87 -13.67 3.36
C LYS A 283 9.79 -13.99 1.87
N LEU A 284 9.04 -15.02 1.49
CA LEU A 284 8.79 -15.35 0.09
C LEU A 284 8.00 -14.26 -0.63
N GLU A 285 7.00 -13.63 0.01
CA GLU A 285 6.30 -12.48 -0.60
C GLU A 285 7.24 -11.29 -0.79
N TRP A 286 8.13 -10.97 0.16
CA TRP A 286 9.15 -9.94 -0.03
C TRP A 286 10.11 -10.24 -1.18
N LEU A 287 10.54 -11.51 -1.34
CA LEU A 287 11.39 -11.92 -2.45
C LEU A 287 10.67 -11.76 -3.79
N ARG A 288 9.38 -12.07 -3.81
CA ARG A 288 8.50 -11.88 -4.98
C ARG A 288 8.34 -10.41 -5.34
N ARG A 289 8.24 -9.49 -4.36
CA ARG A 289 8.24 -8.03 -4.62
C ARG A 289 9.55 -7.60 -5.30
N ALA A 290 10.70 -8.03 -4.79
CA ALA A 290 12.00 -7.74 -5.40
C ALA A 290 12.08 -8.26 -6.85
N ALA A 291 11.55 -9.46 -7.10
CA ALA A 291 11.51 -10.06 -8.43
C ALA A 291 10.60 -9.26 -9.38
N CYS A 292 9.44 -8.81 -8.90
CA CYS A 292 8.54 -7.95 -9.67
C CYS A 292 9.17 -6.62 -10.06
N ILE A 293 9.90 -5.96 -9.15
CA ILE A 293 10.57 -4.69 -9.44
C ILE A 293 11.68 -4.88 -10.47
N SER A 294 12.50 -5.91 -10.30
CA SER A 294 13.58 -6.23 -11.25
C SER A 294 13.02 -6.61 -12.62
N ALA A 295 11.94 -7.40 -12.67
CA ALA A 295 11.22 -7.71 -13.91
C ALA A 295 10.60 -6.48 -14.56
N ALA A 296 10.08 -5.52 -13.80
CA ALA A 296 9.56 -4.27 -14.32
C ALA A 296 10.64 -3.43 -15.00
N VAL A 297 11.83 -3.35 -14.40
CA VAL A 297 12.98 -2.67 -15.03
C VAL A 297 13.45 -3.42 -16.28
N LEU A 298 13.57 -4.75 -16.25
CA LEU A 298 13.90 -5.53 -17.45
C LEU A 298 12.90 -5.26 -18.58
N ARG A 299 11.60 -5.32 -18.27
CA ARG A 299 10.54 -5.24 -19.27
C ARG A 299 10.30 -3.83 -19.78
N ARG A 300 10.10 -2.88 -18.88
CA ARG A 300 9.57 -1.55 -19.21
C ARG A 300 10.63 -0.47 -19.37
N GLU A 301 11.78 -0.64 -18.73
CA GLU A 301 12.89 0.31 -18.88
C GLU A 301 13.88 -0.17 -19.96
N LYS A 302 14.27 -1.45 -19.91
CA LYS A 302 15.26 -2.01 -20.83
C LYS A 302 14.66 -2.60 -22.11
N GLY A 303 13.34 -2.74 -22.18
CA GLY A 303 12.65 -3.27 -23.36
C GLY A 303 12.86 -4.76 -23.62
N GLU A 304 13.26 -5.54 -22.61
CA GLU A 304 13.47 -6.98 -22.76
C GLU A 304 12.16 -7.71 -23.16
N PRO A 305 12.25 -8.84 -23.88
CA PRO A 305 11.07 -9.61 -24.25
C PRO A 305 10.26 -10.10 -23.05
N ARG A 306 8.93 -10.22 -23.20
CA ARG A 306 8.02 -10.76 -22.16
C ARG A 306 8.51 -12.07 -21.55
N GLN A 307 9.02 -12.99 -22.39
CA GLN A 307 9.53 -14.28 -21.92
C GLN A 307 10.72 -14.14 -20.96
N ALA A 308 11.63 -13.18 -21.21
CA ALA A 308 12.78 -12.95 -20.33
C ALA A 308 12.34 -12.46 -18.95
N ALA A 309 11.33 -11.58 -18.89
CA ALA A 309 10.71 -11.14 -17.63
C ALA A 309 9.97 -12.28 -16.91
N ILE A 310 9.20 -13.11 -17.62
CA ILE A 310 8.55 -14.30 -17.04
C ILE A 310 9.58 -15.25 -16.45
N ASP A 311 10.64 -15.56 -17.20
CA ASP A 311 11.68 -16.47 -16.72
C ASP A 311 12.44 -15.90 -15.52
N HIS A 312 12.62 -14.58 -15.47
CA HIS A 312 13.17 -13.89 -14.30
C HIS A 312 12.25 -14.05 -13.08
N LEU A 313 10.96 -13.76 -13.20
CA LEU A 313 9.97 -13.91 -12.12
C LEU A 313 9.91 -15.36 -11.60
N ARG A 314 9.96 -16.34 -12.49
CA ARG A 314 9.97 -17.76 -12.13
C ARG A 314 11.23 -18.15 -11.35
N ARG A 315 12.40 -17.73 -11.83
CA ARG A 315 13.69 -18.07 -11.20
C ARG A 315 13.90 -17.36 -9.86
N MET A 316 13.66 -16.05 -9.82
CA MET A 316 13.95 -15.23 -8.65
C MET A 316 12.84 -15.26 -7.61
N GLY A 317 11.57 -15.23 -8.04
CA GLY A 317 10.41 -15.19 -7.13
C GLY A 317 9.78 -16.56 -6.83
N HIS A 318 10.39 -17.66 -7.30
CA HIS A 318 9.82 -19.01 -7.23
C HIS A 318 8.36 -19.07 -7.68
N MET A 319 8.02 -18.34 -8.75
CA MET A 319 6.65 -18.26 -9.26
C MET A 319 6.36 -19.39 -10.26
N SER A 320 5.11 -19.86 -10.27
CA SER A 320 4.61 -20.70 -11.36
C SER A 320 4.57 -19.90 -12.67
N ALA A 321 4.53 -20.58 -13.82
CA ALA A 321 4.42 -19.89 -15.12
C ALA A 321 3.14 -19.03 -15.19
N GLU A 322 2.04 -19.51 -14.64
CA GLU A 322 0.77 -18.79 -14.59
C GLU A 322 0.87 -17.53 -13.71
N ARG A 323 1.38 -17.64 -12.48
CA ARG A 323 1.56 -16.48 -11.60
C ARG A 323 2.54 -15.46 -12.20
N ALA A 324 3.65 -15.92 -12.76
CA ALA A 324 4.61 -15.03 -13.42
C ALA A 324 4.00 -14.28 -14.62
N SER A 325 3.13 -14.93 -15.40
CA SER A 325 2.40 -14.24 -16.48
C SER A 325 1.43 -13.19 -15.93
N GLN A 326 0.67 -13.53 -14.89
CA GLN A 326 -0.28 -12.60 -14.27
C GLN A 326 0.43 -11.38 -13.64
N GLU A 327 1.57 -11.59 -12.97
CA GLU A 327 2.37 -10.48 -12.45
C GLU A 327 2.98 -9.64 -13.57
N LEU A 328 3.38 -10.24 -14.69
CA LEU A 328 3.85 -9.49 -15.85
C LEU A 328 2.76 -8.60 -16.44
N ASP A 329 1.51 -9.07 -16.51
CA ASP A 329 0.40 -8.24 -16.99
C ASP A 329 0.17 -7.02 -16.07
N ARG A 330 0.36 -7.18 -14.75
CA ARG A 330 0.34 -6.04 -13.81
C ARG A 330 1.53 -5.12 -13.99
N ILE A 331 2.73 -5.67 -14.19
CA ILE A 331 3.96 -4.91 -14.44
C ILE A 331 3.79 -4.01 -15.67
N GLU A 332 3.24 -4.55 -16.75
CA GLU A 332 3.02 -3.82 -18.01
C GLU A 332 1.92 -2.75 -17.92
N HIS A 333 0.99 -2.86 -16.97
CA HIS A 333 0.01 -1.82 -16.74
C HIS A 333 0.70 -0.52 -16.31
N PRO A 334 0.38 0.64 -16.93
CA PRO A 334 1.10 1.90 -16.70
C PRO A 334 1.10 2.30 -15.23
N LEU A 335 -0.06 2.21 -14.57
CA LEU A 335 -0.25 2.51 -13.15
C LEU A 335 0.11 1.36 -12.20
N TRP A 336 -0.42 0.14 -12.39
CA TRP A 336 -0.12 -0.95 -11.43
C TRP A 336 1.35 -1.39 -11.44
N GLY A 337 2.05 -1.24 -12.56
CA GLY A 337 3.47 -1.53 -12.64
C GLY A 337 4.34 -0.58 -11.82
N THR A 338 3.95 0.69 -11.69
CA THR A 338 4.65 1.64 -10.82
C THR A 338 4.31 1.44 -9.35
N TYR A 339 3.05 1.07 -9.07
CA TYR A 339 2.58 0.79 -7.71
C TYR A 339 3.39 -0.28 -6.98
N GLN A 340 3.95 -1.25 -7.71
CA GLN A 340 4.78 -2.32 -7.11
C GLN A 340 6.00 -1.79 -6.34
N TYR A 341 6.50 -0.61 -6.69
CA TYR A 341 7.63 -0.01 -5.98
C TYR A 341 7.26 0.48 -4.56
N SER A 342 5.99 0.85 -4.34
CA SER A 342 5.48 1.31 -3.05
C SER A 342 5.69 0.28 -1.95
N TYR A 343 5.43 -1.00 -2.21
CA TYR A 343 5.66 -2.08 -1.25
C TYR A 343 7.12 -2.14 -0.79
N TRP A 344 8.06 -2.07 -1.74
CA TRP A 344 9.48 -2.22 -1.44
C TRP A 344 10.03 -0.99 -0.71
N LEU A 345 9.89 0.20 -1.29
CA LEU A 345 10.39 1.42 -0.67
C LEU A 345 9.70 1.66 0.68
N GLY A 346 8.38 1.50 0.73
CA GLY A 346 7.56 1.64 1.93
C GLY A 346 8.04 0.78 3.08
N ARG A 347 8.24 -0.52 2.82
CA ARG A 347 8.73 -1.46 3.84
C ARG A 347 10.06 -0.98 4.43
N HIS A 348 11.00 -0.52 3.59
CA HIS A 348 12.29 -0.02 4.08
C HIS A 348 12.14 1.23 4.94
N LEU A 349 11.36 2.21 4.48
CA LEU A 349 11.15 3.46 5.22
C LEU A 349 10.51 3.18 6.58
N VAL A 350 9.44 2.38 6.63
CA VAL A 350 8.73 2.07 7.87
C VAL A 350 9.58 1.17 8.79
N ALA A 351 10.31 0.19 8.25
CA ALA A 351 11.23 -0.62 9.04
C ALA A 351 12.38 0.21 9.62
N GLU A 352 12.92 1.20 8.89
CA GLU A 352 13.92 2.13 9.41
C GLU A 352 13.32 3.02 10.52
N ALA A 353 12.11 3.53 10.34
CA ALA A 353 11.42 4.29 11.39
C ALA A 353 11.14 3.44 12.64
N ASP A 354 10.71 2.19 12.49
CA ASP A 354 10.51 1.24 13.59
C ASP A 354 11.84 0.96 14.31
N ALA A 355 12.95 0.81 13.56
CA ALA A 355 14.29 0.61 14.12
C ALA A 355 14.79 1.84 14.89
N LEU A 356 14.57 3.06 14.35
CA LEU A 356 14.86 4.32 15.03
C LEU A 356 14.06 4.44 16.34
N ALA A 357 12.79 4.03 16.33
CA ALA A 357 11.93 4.05 17.51
C ALA A 357 12.34 3.02 18.57
N GLY A 358 12.95 1.89 18.16
CA GLY A 358 13.39 0.85 19.07
C GLY A 358 12.24 0.34 19.96
N SER A 359 12.40 0.40 21.28
CA SER A 359 11.33 0.00 22.21
C SER A 359 10.10 0.89 22.16
N ALA A 360 10.20 2.12 21.64
CA ALA A 360 9.07 3.03 21.48
C ALA A 360 8.18 2.69 20.27
N ALA A 361 8.58 1.74 19.42
CA ALA A 361 7.83 1.37 18.21
C ALA A 361 6.40 0.84 18.50
N THR A 362 6.11 0.43 19.74
CA THR A 362 4.77 0.00 20.17
C THR A 362 4.03 1.06 21.00
N GLY A 363 4.64 2.23 21.21
CA GLY A 363 4.12 3.30 22.04
C GLY A 363 3.05 4.15 21.36
N ALA A 364 2.20 4.79 22.16
CA ALA A 364 1.09 5.62 21.71
C ALA A 364 1.53 6.81 20.83
N GLU A 365 2.65 7.43 21.17
CA GLU A 365 3.16 8.58 20.44
C GLU A 365 3.64 8.19 19.04
N TYR A 366 4.54 7.20 18.95
CA TYR A 366 5.06 6.72 17.68
C TYR A 366 3.96 6.13 16.79
N LEU A 367 3.11 5.25 17.32
CA LEU A 367 2.01 4.67 16.54
C LEU A 367 0.94 5.71 16.18
N GLY A 368 0.73 6.71 17.04
CA GLY A 368 -0.14 7.83 16.75
C GLY A 368 0.36 8.70 15.60
N TRP A 369 1.68 8.91 15.53
CA TRP A 369 2.34 9.58 14.40
C TRP A 369 2.28 8.70 13.15
N LEU A 370 2.69 7.43 13.22
CA LEU A 370 2.76 6.54 12.07
C LEU A 370 1.39 6.31 11.42
N TYR A 371 0.35 6.02 12.22
CA TYR A 371 -0.99 5.69 11.71
C TYR A 371 -1.90 6.92 11.51
N GLY A 372 -1.56 8.07 12.08
CA GLY A 372 -2.36 9.30 11.97
C GLY A 372 -1.72 10.38 11.11
N GLY A 373 -0.48 10.20 10.65
CA GLY A 373 0.25 11.22 9.93
C GLY A 373 -0.04 11.24 8.44
N LEU A 374 -0.09 12.44 7.87
CA LEU A 374 -0.11 12.68 6.44
C LEU A 374 1.33 12.58 5.91
N HIS A 375 1.80 11.35 5.76
CA HIS A 375 3.19 11.05 5.43
C HIS A 375 3.47 11.01 3.94
N VAL A 376 4.68 11.41 3.56
CA VAL A 376 5.23 11.29 2.21
C VAL A 376 6.70 10.84 2.29
N PRO A 377 7.23 10.09 1.29
CA PRO A 377 8.59 9.56 1.34
C PRO A 377 9.67 10.61 1.58
N GLU A 378 9.49 11.81 1.02
CA GLU A 378 10.46 12.90 1.09
C GLU A 378 10.73 13.38 2.53
N THR A 379 9.72 13.41 3.40
CA THR A 379 9.84 13.94 4.76
C THR A 379 9.81 12.86 5.84
N PHE A 380 9.38 11.64 5.50
CA PHE A 380 8.99 10.61 6.47
C PHE A 380 10.06 10.29 7.52
N LEU A 381 11.30 10.02 7.12
CA LEU A 381 12.35 9.64 8.07
C LEU A 381 12.84 10.82 8.92
N ASP A 382 12.83 12.04 8.38
CA ASP A 382 13.16 13.23 9.17
C ASP A 382 12.04 13.53 10.18
N ASP A 383 10.79 13.32 9.78
CA ASP A 383 9.63 13.40 10.68
C ASP A 383 9.72 12.36 11.81
N ALA A 384 10.11 11.13 11.48
CA ALA A 384 10.33 10.05 12.44
C ALA A 384 11.39 10.43 13.48
N ARG A 385 12.54 10.98 13.05
CA ARG A 385 13.60 11.42 13.97
C ARG A 385 13.10 12.53 14.89
N ARG A 386 12.40 13.53 14.34
CA ARG A 386 11.89 14.68 15.11
C ARG A 386 10.89 14.28 16.18
N ILE A 387 9.98 13.34 15.91
CA ILE A 387 9.02 12.88 16.92
C ILE A 387 9.75 12.12 18.04
N LEU A 388 10.69 11.24 17.70
CA LEU A 388 11.44 10.46 18.68
C LEU A 388 12.37 11.32 19.55
N GLU A 389 12.95 12.38 19.01
CA GLU A 389 13.74 13.35 19.79
C GLU A 389 12.91 14.10 20.83
N ARG A 390 11.65 14.42 20.51
CA ARG A 390 10.73 15.10 21.45
C ARG A 390 10.35 14.19 22.61
N SER A 391 10.13 12.91 22.35
CA SER A 391 9.79 11.90 23.35
C SER A 391 10.90 11.68 24.40
N LEU A 392 12.17 11.98 24.06
CA LEU A 392 13.30 11.82 24.98
C LEU A 392 13.50 13.00 25.95
N VAL A 393 12.84 14.14 25.68
CA VAL A 393 12.96 15.37 26.49
C VAL A 393 11.83 15.49 27.52
N THR A 394 10.76 14.71 27.36
CA THR A 394 9.63 14.59 28.29
C THR A 394 9.75 13.35 29.16
#